data_AF-A0A7J0GXM1-F1
#
_entry.id   AF-A0A7J0GXM1-F1
#
_cell.length_a   1.000
_cell.length_b   1.000
_cell.length_c   1.000
_cell.angle_alpha   90.00
_cell.angle_beta   90.00
_cell.angle_gamma   90.00
#
_symmetry.space_group_name_H-M   'P 1'
#
loop_
_entity.id
_entity.type
_entity.pdbx_description
1 polymer ?
#
loop_
_entity_poly.entity_id
_entity_poly.type
_entity_poly.pdbx_seq_one_letter_code
_entity_poly.pdbx_strand_id
1 'polypeptide(L)'
;MASSEEERGGGGRQSHRTRSQAAPDWTVHETLTLVSEIATVEGECRKTVSSFQKWKIVAENCNATGVNRTLNQCRRKWDSLLTHYKKIKNWESSSSSELDSYWSLDRETRRG
;
A
#
# COMPACT_ATOMS: atom_id res chain seq x y z
N MET A 1 46.74 34.23 -7.44
CA MET A 1 45.27 34.20 -7.34
C MET A 1 44.88 32.73 -7.49
N ALA A 2 44.73 32.03 -6.37
CA ALA A 2 43.44 31.74 -5.70
C ALA A 2 42.57 30.82 -6.57
N SER A 3 42.01 29.70 -6.13
CA SER A 3 41.97 29.00 -4.85
C SER A 3 41.46 27.57 -5.12
N SER A 4 41.91 26.63 -4.28
CA SER A 4 41.14 25.60 -3.57
C SER A 4 39.98 24.84 -4.22
N GLU A 5 40.14 23.51 -4.27
CA GLU A 5 39.25 22.43 -3.83
C GLU A 5 37.72 22.63 -3.88
N GLU A 6 37.01 21.76 -4.60
CA GLU A 6 35.84 21.08 -4.00
C GLU A 6 35.72 19.64 -4.52
N GLU A 7 36.09 18.73 -3.63
CA GLU A 7 35.69 17.33 -3.57
C GLU A 7 34.15 17.20 -3.58
N ARG A 8 33.63 16.34 -4.45
CA ARG A 8 32.38 15.61 -4.13
C ARG A 8 32.61 14.12 -4.25
N GLY A 9 33.11 13.56 -3.13
CA GLY A 9 32.67 12.26 -2.65
C GLY A 9 31.14 12.20 -2.61
N GLY A 10 30.51 11.04 -2.54
CA GLY A 10 30.92 9.76 -2.03
C GLY A 10 29.61 9.00 -1.81
N GLY A 11 29.67 7.69 -1.95
CA GLY A 11 28.52 6.81 -2.10
C GLY A 11 27.44 6.91 -1.03
N GLY A 12 26.24 6.46 -1.40
CA GLY A 12 25.08 6.56 -0.52
C GLY A 12 23.96 5.60 -0.83
N ARG A 13 24.27 4.33 -1.14
CA ARG A 13 23.38 3.17 -0.99
C ARG A 13 22.00 3.33 -1.64
N GLN A 14 21.90 2.97 -2.92
CA GLN A 14 20.77 2.12 -3.29
C GLN A 14 20.89 0.89 -2.39
N SER A 15 20.16 0.93 -1.27
CA SER A 15 19.98 -0.22 -0.41
C SER A 15 19.39 -1.28 -1.33
N HIS A 16 20.27 -2.17 -1.80
CA HIS A 16 19.92 -3.52 -2.17
C HIS A 16 19.28 -4.13 -0.93
N ARG A 17 18.03 -3.75 -0.67
CA ARG A 17 17.14 -4.50 0.18
C ARG A 17 17.10 -5.84 -0.50
N THR A 18 17.75 -6.80 0.13
CA THR A 18 17.83 -8.17 -0.32
C THR A 18 16.43 -8.57 -0.80
N ARG A 19 16.29 -8.70 -2.12
CA ARG A 19 15.07 -9.08 -2.86
C ARG A 19 14.79 -10.56 -2.60
N SER A 20 14.77 -10.95 -1.32
CA SER A 20 14.67 -12.33 -0.84
C SER A 20 13.61 -12.48 0.25
N GLN A 21 12.93 -11.40 0.64
CA GLN A 21 11.80 -11.43 1.58
C GLN A 21 10.55 -10.72 1.03
N ALA A 22 10.58 -10.30 -0.24
CA ALA A 22 9.38 -9.85 -0.93
C ALA A 22 8.54 -11.09 -1.23
N ALA A 23 7.62 -11.43 -0.33
CA ALA A 23 6.53 -12.34 -0.64
C ALA A 23 5.90 -11.89 -1.97
N PRO A 24 5.51 -12.83 -2.85
CA PRO A 24 5.05 -12.55 -4.22
C PRO A 24 3.98 -11.46 -4.26
N ASP A 25 3.76 -10.89 -5.46
CA ASP A 25 2.70 -9.93 -5.70
C ASP A 25 1.40 -10.40 -5.05
N TRP A 26 0.74 -9.51 -4.31
CA TRP A 26 -0.51 -9.81 -3.64
C TRP A 26 -1.54 -10.28 -4.68
N THR A 27 -2.00 -11.51 -4.53
CA THR A 27 -3.06 -12.05 -5.39
C THR A 27 -4.38 -11.33 -5.12
N VAL A 28 -5.35 -11.48 -6.05
CA VAL A 28 -6.71 -10.98 -5.85
C VAL A 28 -7.33 -11.60 -4.60
N HIS A 29 -7.15 -12.91 -4.41
CA HIS A 29 -7.64 -13.62 -3.23
C HIS A 29 -7.06 -13.04 -1.94
N GLU A 30 -5.73 -12.92 -1.83
CA GLU A 30 -5.09 -12.34 -0.64
C GLU A 30 -5.55 -10.91 -0.36
N THR A 31 -5.74 -10.11 -1.42
CA THR A 31 -6.21 -8.73 -1.31
C THR A 31 -7.65 -8.67 -0.79
N LEU A 32 -8.55 -9.52 -1.31
CA LEU A 32 -9.94 -9.58 -0.85
C LEU A 32 -10.04 -10.07 0.59
N THR A 33 -9.27 -11.09 0.95
CA THR A 33 -9.19 -11.58 2.33
C THR A 33 -8.73 -10.48 3.28
N LEU A 34 -7.65 -9.75 2.94
CA LEU A 34 -7.18 -8.63 3.75
C LEU A 34 -8.28 -7.57 3.97
N VAL A 35 -8.99 -7.17 2.91
CA VAL A 35 -10.06 -6.17 3.00
C VAL A 35 -11.20 -6.67 3.88
N SER A 36 -11.60 -7.94 3.73
CA SER A 36 -12.63 -8.58 4.55
C SER A 36 -12.26 -8.57 6.03
N GLU A 37 -11.05 -9.04 6.37
CA GLU A 37 -10.59 -9.09 7.77
C GLU A 37 -10.49 -7.71 8.41
N ILE A 38 -10.05 -6.70 7.66
CA ILE A 38 -10.02 -5.32 8.16
C ILE A 38 -11.45 -4.83 8.46
N ALA A 39 -12.42 -5.11 7.58
CA ALA A 39 -13.80 -4.71 7.79
C ALA A 39 -14.41 -5.40 9.03
N THR A 40 -14.16 -6.70 9.22
CA THR A 40 -14.58 -7.46 10.40
C THR A 40 -13.98 -6.87 11.67
N VAL A 41 -12.66 -6.71 11.74
CA VAL A 41 -11.97 -6.19 12.93
C VAL A 41 -12.39 -4.75 13.23
N GLU A 42 -12.56 -3.89 12.22
CA GLU A 42 -13.08 -2.54 12.45
C GLU A 42 -14.53 -2.54 12.93
N GLY A 43 -15.37 -3.47 12.46
CA GLY A 43 -16.75 -3.62 12.93
C GLY A 43 -16.83 -3.99 14.40
N GLU A 44 -15.97 -4.91 14.84
CA GLU A 44 -15.98 -5.46 16.20
C GLU A 44 -15.19 -4.59 17.20
N CYS A 45 -14.09 -3.97 16.77
CA CYS A 45 -13.09 -3.37 17.67
C CYS A 45 -12.96 -1.84 17.55
N ARG A 46 -13.90 -1.16 16.90
CA ARG A 46 -13.82 0.25 16.43
C ARG A 46 -13.34 1.29 17.45
N LYS A 47 -13.42 1.03 18.76
CA LYS A 47 -12.97 1.94 19.84
C LYS A 47 -12.21 1.26 20.99
N THR A 48 -12.01 -0.06 20.93
CA THR A 48 -11.55 -0.84 22.08
C THR A 48 -10.09 -1.30 21.97
N VAL A 49 -9.48 -1.21 20.78
CA VAL A 49 -8.11 -1.69 20.54
C VAL A 49 -7.22 -0.62 19.93
N SER A 50 -5.93 -0.66 20.27
CA SER A 50 -4.92 0.21 19.66
C SER A 50 -4.70 -0.13 18.17
N SER A 51 -4.13 0.82 17.42
CA SER A 51 -3.77 0.61 16.00
C SER A 51 -2.85 -0.60 15.82
N PHE A 52 -1.86 -0.78 16.70
CA PHE A 52 -0.97 -1.94 16.65
C PHE A 52 -1.74 -3.26 16.86
N GLN A 53 -2.61 -3.32 17.89
CA GLN A 53 -3.42 -4.51 18.16
C GLN A 53 -4.35 -4.85 17.00
N LYS A 54 -5.02 -3.86 16.41
CA LYS A 54 -5.83 -4.05 15.19
C LYS A 54 -5.03 -4.76 14.11
N TRP A 55 -3.85 -4.23 13.76
CA TRP A 55 -3.05 -4.81 12.69
C TRP A 55 -2.49 -6.18 13.03
N LYS A 56 -2.22 -6.45 14.30
CA LYS A 56 -1.83 -7.78 14.79
C LYS A 56 -2.95 -8.79 14.56
N ILE A 57 -4.17 -8.48 15.00
CA ILE A 57 -5.36 -9.34 14.83
C ILE A 57 -5.62 -9.60 13.34
N VAL A 58 -5.61 -8.55 12.51
CA VAL A 58 -5.80 -8.69 11.05
C VAL A 58 -4.77 -9.65 10.44
N ALA A 59 -3.50 -9.54 10.81
CA ALA A 59 -2.46 -10.42 10.29
C ALA A 59 -2.63 -11.87 10.77
N GLU A 60 -3.02 -12.08 12.03
CA GLU A 60 -3.31 -13.40 12.58
C GLU A 60 -4.50 -14.06 11.86
N ASN A 61 -5.58 -13.33 11.61
CA ASN A 61 -6.73 -13.84 10.85
C ASN A 61 -6.40 -14.13 9.38
N CYS A 62 -5.60 -13.27 8.73
CA CYS A 62 -5.10 -13.51 7.38
C CYS A 62 -4.28 -14.81 7.33
N ASN A 63 -3.37 -15.02 8.29
CA ASN A 63 -2.59 -16.25 8.36
C ASN A 63 -3.47 -17.48 8.57
N ALA A 64 -4.50 -17.38 9.43
CA ALA A 64 -5.45 -18.47 9.69
C ALA A 64 -6.28 -18.86 8.44
N THR A 65 -6.45 -17.94 7.49
CA THR A 65 -7.14 -18.19 6.20
C THR A 65 -6.18 -18.54 5.06
N GLY A 66 -4.89 -18.74 5.36
CA GLY A 66 -3.87 -19.14 4.37
C GLY A 66 -3.11 -17.97 3.72
N VAL A 67 -3.46 -16.72 4.06
CA VAL A 67 -2.77 -15.52 3.60
C VAL A 67 -1.60 -15.23 4.54
N ASN A 68 -0.47 -15.88 4.26
CA ASN A 68 0.74 -15.85 5.09
C ASN A 68 1.49 -14.51 4.94
N ARG A 69 0.99 -13.45 5.59
CA ARG A 69 1.52 -12.09 5.51
C ARG A 69 1.74 -11.52 6.91
N THR A 70 2.85 -10.81 7.09
CA THR A 70 3.16 -10.12 8.34
C THR A 70 2.28 -8.90 8.55
N LEU A 71 2.14 -8.47 9.81
CA LEU A 71 1.47 -7.22 10.20
C LEU A 71 1.85 -6.03 9.31
N ASN A 72 3.15 -5.80 9.12
CA ASN A 72 3.67 -4.70 8.33
C ASN A 72 3.33 -4.84 6.84
N GLN A 73 3.28 -6.06 6.30
CA GLN A 73 2.86 -6.30 4.92
C GLN A 73 1.37 -6.01 4.73
N CYS A 74 0.51 -6.49 5.63
CA CYS A 74 -0.93 -6.22 5.61
C CYS A 74 -1.22 -4.71 5.66
N ARG A 75 -0.59 -4.01 6.61
CA ARG A 75 -0.75 -2.55 6.75
C ARG A 75 -0.28 -1.80 5.49
N ARG A 76 0.92 -2.09 4.98
CA ARG A 76 1.44 -1.45 3.77
C ARG A 76 0.55 -1.69 2.55
N LYS A 77 0.02 -2.91 2.41
CA LYS A 77 -0.91 -3.23 1.32
C LYS A 77 -2.20 -2.44 1.45
N TRP A 78 -2.77 -2.35 2.66
CA TRP A 78 -3.95 -1.53 2.91
C TRP A 78 -3.72 -0.05 2.59
N ASP A 79 -2.61 0.53 3.04
CA ASP A 79 -2.28 1.93 2.77
C ASP A 79 -2.17 2.20 1.26
N SER A 80 -1.56 1.27 0.51
CA SER A 80 -1.50 1.32 -0.95
C SER A 80 -2.89 1.24 -1.59
N LEU A 81 -3.73 0.28 -1.18
CA LEU A 81 -5.11 0.14 -1.69
C LEU A 81 -5.93 1.41 -1.43
N LEU A 82 -5.86 1.94 -0.22
CA LEU A 82 -6.58 3.14 0.16
C LEU A 82 -6.13 4.36 -0.64
N THR A 83 -4.83 4.47 -0.92
CA THR A 83 -4.27 5.51 -1.78
C THR A 83 -4.82 5.42 -3.20
N HIS A 84 -4.80 4.23 -3.81
CA HIS A 84 -5.35 4.02 -5.15
C HIS A 84 -6.86 4.26 -5.20
N TYR A 85 -7.61 3.75 -4.22
CA TYR A 85 -9.04 3.98 -4.10
C TYR A 85 -9.37 5.47 -4.03
N LYS A 86 -8.67 6.23 -3.20
CA LYS A 86 -8.88 7.68 -3.08
C LYS A 86 -8.56 8.41 -4.40
N LYS A 87 -7.49 8.02 -5.09
CA LYS A 87 -7.15 8.58 -6.41
C LYS A 87 -8.29 8.39 -7.41
N ILE A 88 -8.78 7.16 -7.54
CA ILE A 88 -9.88 6.81 -8.44
C ILE A 88 -11.14 7.57 -8.03
N LYS A 89 -11.52 7.52 -6.75
CA LYS A 89 -12.71 8.18 -6.23
C LYS A 89 -12.70 9.68 -6.47
N ASN A 90 -11.56 10.34 -6.21
CA ASN A 90 -11.44 11.78 -6.40
C ASN A 90 -11.57 12.17 -7.87
N TRP A 91 -10.97 11.38 -8.77
CA TRP A 91 -11.12 11.58 -10.22
C TRP A 91 -12.58 11.47 -10.64
N GLU A 92 -13.22 10.35 -10.33
CA GLU A 92 -14.63 10.07 -10.69
C GLU A 92 -15.59 11.09 -10.07
N SER A 93 -15.27 11.65 -8.90
CA SER A 93 -16.09 12.72 -8.28
C SER A 93 -15.91 14.09 -8.94
N SER A 94 -14.80 14.30 -9.66
CA SER A 94 -14.48 15.58 -10.32
C SER A 94 -14.82 15.56 -11.81
N SER A 95 -14.96 14.37 -12.41
CA SER A 95 -15.34 14.21 -13.82
C SER A 95 -16.81 14.59 -14.01
N SER A 96 -17.06 15.51 -14.94
CA SER A 96 -18.42 16.03 -15.23
C SER A 96 -19.17 15.21 -16.29
N SER A 97 -18.51 14.24 -16.95
CA SER A 97 -19.12 13.40 -17.99
C SER A 97 -18.54 11.98 -18.00
N GLU A 98 -19.32 10.98 -18.44
CA GLU A 98 -18.90 9.57 -18.55
C GLU A 98 -17.66 9.36 -19.44
N LEU A 99 -17.40 10.27 -20.39
CA LEU A 99 -16.22 10.21 -21.27
C LEU A 99 -14.92 10.56 -20.53
N ASP A 100 -15.01 11.13 -19.33
CA ASP A 100 -13.91 11.52 -18.47
C ASP A 100 -13.74 10.55 -17.27
N SER A 101 -14.25 9.32 -17.37
CA SER A 101 -14.03 8.29 -16.35
C SER A 101 -12.55 7.93 -16.21
N TYR A 102 -12.11 7.66 -14.99
CA TYR A 102 -10.74 7.25 -14.66
C TYR A 102 -10.31 6.00 -15.44
N TRP A 103 -11.24 5.09 -15.72
CA TRP A 103 -10.95 3.84 -16.41
C TRP A 103 -10.72 4.01 -17.91
N SER A 104 -11.21 5.11 -18.48
CA SER A 104 -11.01 5.51 -19.88
C SER A 104 -9.63 6.13 -20.12
N LEU A 105 -8.90 6.50 -19.05
CA LEU A 105 -7.54 7.02 -19.15
C LEU A 105 -6.55 5.98 -19.67
N ASP A 106 -5.58 6.47 -20.45
CA ASP A 106 -4.41 5.69 -20.81
C ASP A 106 -3.62 5.23 -19.55
N ARG A 107 -2.82 4.16 -19.71
CA ARG A 107 -2.01 3.59 -18.63
C ARG A 107 -0.94 4.55 -18.12
N GLU A 108 -0.36 5.41 -18.96
CA GLU A 108 0.64 6.39 -18.54
C GLU A 108 0.01 7.45 -17.64
N THR A 109 -1.15 7.97 -18.04
CA THR A 109 -1.92 8.96 -17.27
C THR A 109 -2.39 8.41 -15.93
N ARG A 110 -2.73 7.11 -15.84
CA ARG A 110 -3.10 6.48 -14.56
C ARG A 110 -1.95 6.31 -13.58
N ARG A 111 -0.70 6.26 -14.05
CA ARG A 111 0.51 6.02 -13.24
C ARG A 111 1.05 7.26 -12.54
N GLY A 112 0.83 8.46 -13.08
CA GLY A 112 1.18 9.74 -12.44
C GLY A 112 0.16 10.11 -11.38
#